data_AF-A0AAV2ZKR0-F1
#
_entry.id   AF-A0AAV2ZKR0-F1
#
_cell.length_a   1.000
_cell.length_b   1.000
_cell.length_c   1.000
_cell.angle_alpha   90.00
_cell.angle_beta   90.00
_cell.angle_gamma   90.00
#
_symmetry.space_group_name_H-M   'P 1'
#
loop_
_entity.id
_entity.type
_entity.pdbx_description
1 polymer ?
#
loop_
_entity_poly.entity_id
_entity_poly.type
_entity_poly.pdbx_seq_one_letter_code
_entity_poly.pdbx_strand_id
1 'polypeptide(L)'
;MLENDNLTKERVRQHRKEEKIKSHMLEEEFEWLKKSEVLYYSVEKKGNVSSQFKHNPWSMKCHQQQLQRMKENAKHRNQYKFILLENLTCRYQVPCVLDLKMGTRQHGDDASEEKKANQIQKCQQSTSAIIGVRVCGMQVYQAGTGQLMFMNKYHGRKLSVQGFKEALYQFFHNGKNLRRELIDPVLKKLTELKMVLEKQESYRFYSSSLLIIYDGKELQEVHMDSDPEDLEDLSEESSDESAGAYAYKPSSNKHSASTVDVRMIDFAHTTCKFYREDSVVHEGQDTGYIFGLQNLIAIIKEIRDENGE
;
A
#
# COMPACT_ATOMS: atom_id res chain seq x y z
N MET A 1 -59.14 13.15 -17.90
CA MET A 1 -57.72 13.30 -18.28
C MET A 1 -56.86 14.00 -17.23
N LEU A 2 -57.39 14.49 -16.09
CA LEU A 2 -56.62 15.25 -15.08
C LEU A 2 -56.11 14.42 -13.88
N GLU A 3 -56.65 13.23 -13.62
CA GLU A 3 -56.25 12.41 -12.45
C GLU A 3 -54.98 11.57 -12.67
N ASN A 4 -54.72 11.12 -13.91
CA ASN A 4 -53.54 10.31 -14.24
C ASN A 4 -52.22 11.11 -14.22
N ASP A 5 -52.30 12.42 -14.46
CA ASP A 5 -51.14 13.31 -14.46
C ASP A 5 -50.61 13.60 -13.04
N ASN A 6 -51.51 13.63 -12.05
CA ASN A 6 -51.13 13.85 -10.66
C ASN A 6 -50.45 12.62 -10.05
N LEU A 7 -50.95 11.42 -10.35
CA LEU A 7 -50.36 10.17 -9.86
C LEU A 7 -48.92 9.96 -10.38
N THR A 8 -48.68 10.32 -11.64
CA THR A 8 -47.35 10.23 -12.27
C THR A 8 -46.37 11.26 -11.69
N LYS A 9 -46.83 12.50 -11.46
CA LYS A 9 -46.02 13.56 -10.83
C LYS A 9 -45.68 13.24 -9.38
N GLU A 10 -46.57 12.56 -8.66
CA GLU A 10 -46.34 12.14 -7.28
C GLU A 10 -45.32 11.00 -7.19
N ARG A 11 -45.39 10.00 -8.09
CA ARG A 11 -44.36 8.94 -8.20
C ARG A 11 -42.98 9.47 -8.53
N VAL A 12 -42.86 10.41 -9.47
CA VAL A 12 -41.56 11.03 -9.83
C VAL A 12 -41.00 11.85 -8.66
N ARG A 13 -41.85 12.54 -7.90
CA ARG A 13 -41.43 13.26 -6.69
C ARG A 13 -40.95 12.31 -5.58
N GLN A 14 -41.58 11.14 -5.47
CA GLN A 14 -41.22 10.13 -4.48
C GLN A 14 -39.90 9.45 -4.84
N HIS A 15 -39.70 9.07 -6.11
CA HIS A 15 -38.42 8.54 -6.60
C HIS A 15 -37.26 9.53 -6.41
N ARG A 16 -37.48 10.82 -6.72
CA ARG A 16 -36.47 11.87 -6.54
C ARG A 16 -36.17 12.14 -5.06
N LYS A 17 -37.12 11.92 -4.15
CA LYS A 17 -36.88 11.95 -2.70
C LYS A 17 -36.09 10.73 -2.24
N GLU A 18 -36.41 9.54 -2.74
CA GLU A 18 -35.69 8.30 -2.41
C GLU A 18 -34.24 8.33 -2.91
N GLU A 19 -33.98 8.84 -4.12
CA GLU A 19 -32.61 9.04 -4.61
C GLU A 19 -31.85 10.10 -3.82
N LYS A 20 -32.51 11.19 -3.42
CA LYS A 20 -31.87 12.23 -2.60
C LYS A 20 -31.57 11.73 -1.18
N ILE A 21 -32.42 10.87 -0.62
CA ILE A 21 -32.18 10.19 0.66
C ILE A 21 -31.06 9.16 0.50
N LYS A 22 -31.03 8.36 -0.57
CA LYS A 22 -29.92 7.42 -0.85
C LYS A 22 -28.60 8.14 -1.07
N SER A 23 -28.59 9.25 -1.81
CA SER A 23 -27.41 10.10 -2.02
C SER A 23 -26.93 10.71 -0.71
N HIS A 24 -27.84 11.21 0.13
CA HIS A 24 -27.50 11.77 1.44
C HIS A 24 -27.01 10.68 2.40
N MET A 25 -27.60 9.48 2.36
CA MET A 25 -27.13 8.33 3.14
C MET A 25 -25.76 7.83 2.67
N LEU A 26 -25.48 7.83 1.36
CA LEU A 26 -24.15 7.50 0.82
C LEU A 26 -23.13 8.59 1.15
N GLU A 27 -23.49 9.88 1.09
CA GLU A 27 -22.63 10.98 1.54
C GLU A 27 -22.39 10.95 3.05
N GLU A 28 -23.40 10.61 3.86
CA GLU A 28 -23.28 10.42 5.31
C GLU A 28 -22.49 9.16 5.66
N GLU A 29 -22.60 8.08 4.88
CA GLU A 29 -21.82 6.84 5.03
C GLU A 29 -20.34 7.08 4.66
N PHE A 30 -20.08 7.88 3.62
CA PHE A 30 -18.74 8.38 3.28
C PHE A 30 -18.19 9.38 4.32
N GLU A 31 -19.02 10.23 4.91
CA GLU A 31 -18.66 11.12 6.04
C GLU A 31 -18.40 10.31 7.34
N TRP A 32 -19.13 9.21 7.54
CA TRP A 32 -18.96 8.32 8.69
C TRP A 32 -17.67 7.49 8.55
N LEU A 33 -17.31 7.04 7.33
CA LEU A 33 -15.97 6.49 7.05
C LEU A 33 -14.84 7.51 7.30
N LYS A 34 -15.12 8.82 7.12
CA LYS A 34 -14.15 9.90 7.45
C LYS A 34 -14.03 10.18 8.95
N LYS A 35 -15.01 9.81 9.78
CA LYS A 35 -15.03 10.09 11.23
C LYS A 35 -14.93 8.81 12.05
N SER A 36 -13.69 8.34 12.30
CA SER A 36 -13.18 8.03 13.66
C SER A 36 -11.93 7.14 13.72
N GLU A 37 -11.49 6.46 12.65
CA GLU A 37 -10.33 5.53 12.76
C GLU A 37 -9.21 5.71 11.70
N VAL A 38 -9.37 6.63 10.75
CA VAL A 38 -8.40 6.94 9.69
C VAL A 38 -7.71 8.28 10.00
N LEU A 39 -6.39 8.29 10.13
CA LEU A 39 -5.63 9.49 10.44
C LEU A 39 -5.30 10.27 9.15
N TYR A 40 -5.46 11.59 9.19
CA TYR A 40 -5.11 12.48 8.09
C TYR A 40 -3.99 13.43 8.51
N TYR A 41 -2.98 13.59 7.64
CA TYR A 41 -1.89 14.55 7.84
C TYR A 41 -1.84 15.53 6.67
N SER A 42 -1.87 16.83 6.97
CA SER A 42 -1.77 17.89 5.96
C SER A 42 -0.33 18.00 5.43
N VAL A 43 -0.17 18.07 4.11
CA VAL A 43 1.09 18.47 3.48
C VAL A 43 1.05 19.99 3.36
N GLU A 44 1.79 20.70 4.22
CA GLU A 44 1.81 22.17 4.21
C GLU A 44 2.17 22.71 2.81
N LYS A 45 1.25 23.48 2.19
CA LYS A 45 1.57 24.40 1.09
C LYS A 45 1.89 25.76 1.70
N LYS A 46 3.14 26.02 2.08
CA LYS A 46 3.59 27.39 2.33
C LYS A 46 4.74 27.74 1.42
N GLY A 47 4.55 28.82 0.68
CA GLY A 47 5.50 29.38 -0.27
C GLY A 47 6.85 29.67 0.38
N ASN A 48 7.90 29.54 -0.44
CA ASN A 48 9.28 29.95 -0.18
C ASN A 48 9.90 29.46 1.14
N VAL A 49 10.07 28.14 1.32
CA VAL A 49 11.28 27.58 1.96
C VAL A 49 11.61 26.22 1.35
N SER A 50 12.90 26.05 1.09
CA SER A 50 13.63 24.92 0.51
C SER A 50 13.22 23.50 0.96
N SER A 51 13.10 22.64 -0.06
CA SER A 51 13.56 21.24 -0.15
C SER A 51 13.05 20.16 0.82
N GLN A 52 12.36 19.17 0.21
CA GLN A 52 12.29 17.75 0.58
C GLN A 52 11.64 17.43 1.93
N PHE A 53 10.43 16.87 1.88
CA PHE A 53 9.95 15.93 2.91
C PHE A 53 10.92 14.73 2.94
N LYS A 54 12.06 14.85 3.63
CA LYS A 54 13.05 13.76 3.70
C LYS A 54 12.46 12.54 4.41
N HIS A 55 11.53 12.72 5.36
CA HIS A 55 10.92 11.63 6.10
C HIS A 55 9.45 11.88 6.50
N ASN A 56 8.64 10.80 6.50
CA ASN A 56 7.30 10.78 7.10
C ASN A 56 7.41 11.10 8.62
N PRO A 57 6.70 12.11 9.16
CA PRO A 57 6.72 12.47 10.58
C PRO A 57 6.41 11.31 11.53
N TRP A 58 5.50 10.41 11.13
CA TRP A 58 5.16 9.21 11.89
C TRP A 58 6.31 8.21 11.92
N SER A 59 6.96 7.98 10.77
CA SER A 59 8.12 7.08 10.66
C SER A 59 9.25 7.54 11.56
N MET A 60 9.55 8.85 11.56
CA MET A 60 10.56 9.44 12.45
C MET A 60 10.22 9.24 13.92
N LYS A 61 8.97 9.46 14.32
CA LYS A 61 8.50 9.23 15.69
C LYS A 61 8.67 7.76 16.10
N CYS A 62 8.29 6.82 15.25
CA CYS A 62 8.47 5.39 15.51
C CYS A 62 9.95 5.02 15.63
N HIS A 63 10.80 5.53 14.74
CA HIS A 63 12.23 5.28 14.76
C HIS A 63 12.88 5.81 16.05
N GLN A 64 12.56 7.04 16.45
CA GLN A 64 13.04 7.64 17.71
C GLN A 64 12.61 6.83 18.93
N GLN A 65 11.34 6.39 18.99
CA GLN A 65 10.86 5.54 20.08
C GLN A 65 11.60 4.20 20.14
N GLN A 66 11.90 3.59 19.00
CA GLN A 66 12.65 2.33 18.96
C GLN A 66 14.10 2.53 19.42
N LEU A 67 14.78 3.58 18.96
CA LEU A 67 16.12 3.93 19.44
C LEU A 67 16.13 4.19 20.94
N GLN A 68 15.10 4.87 21.46
CA GLN A 68 14.99 5.14 22.89
C GLN A 68 14.86 3.84 23.71
N ARG A 69 14.00 2.90 23.28
CA ARG A 69 13.89 1.57 23.90
C ARG A 69 15.19 0.78 23.84
N MET A 70 15.92 0.86 22.72
CA MET A 70 17.22 0.20 22.59
C MET A 70 18.24 0.80 23.55
N LYS A 71 18.27 2.13 23.72
CA LYS A 71 19.12 2.81 24.71
C LYS A 71 18.79 2.41 26.14
N GLU A 72 17.51 2.36 26.50
CA GLU A 72 17.06 1.96 27.84
C GLU A 72 17.45 0.51 28.17
N ASN A 73 17.43 -0.38 27.18
CA ASN A 73 17.82 -1.78 27.29
C ASN A 73 19.34 -2.02 27.14
N ALA A 74 20.14 -0.99 26.86
CA ALA A 74 21.58 -1.10 26.62
C ALA A 74 22.41 -1.27 27.90
N LYS A 75 21.78 -1.41 29.08
CA LYS A 75 22.44 -1.57 30.39
C LYS A 75 23.44 -2.74 30.47
N HIS A 76 23.46 -3.65 29.49
CA HIS A 76 24.29 -4.86 29.47
C HIS A 76 25.16 -5.01 28.22
N ARG A 77 25.87 -3.98 27.74
CA ARG A 77 26.81 -4.10 26.57
C ARG A 77 26.23 -4.92 25.40
N ASN A 78 24.92 -4.82 25.16
CA ASN A 78 24.24 -5.63 24.16
C ASN A 78 24.67 -5.15 22.76
N GLN A 79 25.36 -6.01 22.02
CA GLN A 79 25.61 -5.77 20.60
C GLN A 79 24.33 -6.06 19.83
N TYR A 80 23.80 -5.05 19.15
CA TYR A 80 22.65 -5.21 18.27
C TYR A 80 23.13 -5.55 16.86
N LYS A 81 22.64 -6.65 16.30
CA LYS A 81 22.86 -7.02 14.90
C LYS A 81 21.75 -6.40 14.05
N PHE A 82 22.12 -5.84 12.91
CA PHE A 82 21.18 -5.24 11.96
C PHE A 82 21.40 -5.81 10.56
N ILE A 83 20.33 -5.82 9.77
CA ILE A 83 20.39 -6.08 8.33
C ILE A 83 20.23 -4.73 7.64
N LEU A 84 21.20 -4.37 6.79
CA LEU A 84 21.11 -3.18 5.96
C LEU A 84 20.33 -3.54 4.69
N LEU A 85 19.23 -2.85 4.43
CA LEU A 85 18.33 -3.10 3.30
C LEU A 85 18.18 -1.84 2.44
N GLU A 86 17.78 -2.03 1.19
CA GLU A 86 17.43 -0.91 0.30
C GLU A 86 16.24 -0.10 0.86
N ASN A 87 16.28 1.23 0.72
CA ASN A 87 15.13 2.06 1.03
C ASN A 87 14.21 2.15 -0.19
N LEU A 88 13.12 1.38 -0.18
CA LEU A 88 12.17 1.35 -1.29
C LEU A 88 11.47 2.70 -1.52
N THR A 89 11.34 3.54 -0.50
CA THR A 89 10.61 4.80 -0.59
C THR A 89 11.44 5.99 -1.09
N CYS A 90 12.77 5.85 -1.18
CA CYS A 90 13.66 6.98 -1.46
C CYS A 90 13.49 7.60 -2.86
N ARG A 91 12.93 6.82 -3.80
CA ARG A 91 12.72 7.24 -5.20
C ARG A 91 11.41 8.00 -5.43
N TYR A 92 10.54 8.04 -4.42
CA TYR A 92 9.19 8.62 -4.52
C TYR A 92 9.14 9.97 -3.82
N GLN A 93 8.46 10.94 -4.43
CA GLN A 93 8.27 12.26 -3.82
C GLN A 93 7.21 12.23 -2.73
N VAL A 94 6.09 11.53 -2.97
CA VAL A 94 5.02 11.34 -1.99
C VAL A 94 4.60 9.87 -1.99
N PRO A 95 5.36 8.96 -1.33
CA PRO A 95 5.11 7.53 -1.41
C PRO A 95 3.72 7.17 -0.86
N CYS A 96 2.90 6.52 -1.68
CA CYS A 96 1.74 5.76 -1.23
C CYS A 96 2.18 4.33 -0.98
N VAL A 97 1.85 3.77 0.18
CA VAL A 97 2.36 2.48 0.65
C VAL A 97 1.22 1.63 1.19
N LEU A 98 1.12 0.39 0.73
CA LEU A 98 0.19 -0.61 1.24
C LEU A 98 0.97 -1.85 1.70
N ASP A 99 0.80 -2.21 2.97
CA ASP A 99 1.35 -3.43 3.58
C ASP A 99 0.21 -4.44 3.76
N LEU A 100 0.35 -5.58 3.10
CA LEU A 100 -0.60 -6.68 3.14
C LEU A 100 0.03 -7.89 3.83
N LYS A 101 -0.58 -8.36 4.92
CA LYS A 101 -0.17 -9.62 5.52
C LYS A 101 -0.71 -10.77 4.69
N MET A 102 0.17 -11.71 4.34
CA MET A 102 -0.16 -12.81 3.46
C MET A 102 -0.29 -14.12 4.22
N GLY A 103 -1.07 -15.04 3.66
CA GLY A 103 -1.26 -16.39 4.17
C GLY A 103 -2.43 -16.56 5.14
N THR A 104 -3.00 -17.75 5.12
CA THR A 104 -4.03 -18.24 6.06
C THR A 104 -3.45 -18.76 7.37
N ARG A 105 -2.13 -18.98 7.43
CA ARG A 105 -1.38 -19.34 8.62
C ARG A 105 -0.23 -18.36 8.82
N GLN A 106 -0.07 -17.86 10.05
CA GLN A 106 0.90 -16.80 10.37
C GLN A 106 1.90 -17.16 11.45
N HIS A 107 1.78 -18.34 12.04
CA HIS A 107 2.75 -18.84 12.99
C HIS A 107 3.72 -19.81 12.31
N GLY A 108 5.00 -19.65 12.63
CA GLY A 108 6.03 -20.65 12.32
C GLY A 108 5.80 -21.96 13.08
N ASP A 109 6.63 -22.95 12.80
CA ASP A 109 6.63 -24.23 13.50
C ASP A 109 7.32 -24.15 14.86
N ASP A 110 8.21 -23.17 15.04
CA ASP A 110 8.96 -22.86 16.27
C ASP A 110 8.22 -21.94 17.25
N ALA A 111 7.02 -21.48 16.88
CA ALA A 111 6.27 -20.52 17.68
C ALA A 111 5.80 -21.14 19.00
N SER A 112 6.04 -20.46 20.13
CA SER A 112 5.46 -20.84 21.43
C SER A 112 3.94 -20.92 21.35
N GLU A 113 3.33 -21.75 22.20
CA GLU A 113 1.86 -21.92 22.19
C GLU A 113 1.11 -20.60 22.39
N GLU A 114 1.63 -19.70 23.23
CA GLU A 114 1.08 -18.35 23.39
C GLU A 114 1.18 -17.52 22.10
N LYS A 115 2.35 -17.54 21.44
CA LYS A 115 2.56 -16.79 20.18
C LYS A 115 1.68 -17.34 19.06
N LYS A 116 1.58 -18.67 18.98
CA LYS A 116 0.72 -19.40 18.04
C LYS A 116 -0.75 -19.08 18.26
N ALA A 117 -1.25 -19.18 19.50
CA ALA A 117 -2.63 -18.81 19.84
C ALA A 117 -2.96 -17.36 19.45
N ASN A 118 -2.06 -16.41 19.76
CA ASN A 118 -2.20 -15.01 19.39
C ASN A 118 -2.23 -14.80 17.85
N GLN A 119 -1.39 -15.50 17.10
CA GLN A 119 -1.35 -15.41 15.63
C GLN A 119 -2.57 -16.06 14.98
N ILE A 120 -3.03 -17.19 15.51
CA ILE A 120 -4.27 -17.86 15.09
C ILE A 120 -5.47 -16.93 15.31
N GLN A 121 -5.59 -16.37 16.52
CA GLN A 121 -6.68 -15.44 16.85
C GLN A 121 -6.70 -14.24 15.89
N LYS A 122 -5.54 -13.61 15.65
CA LYS A 122 -5.41 -12.50 14.69
C LYS A 122 -5.80 -12.90 13.27
N CYS A 123 -5.46 -14.12 12.85
CA CYS A 123 -5.83 -14.64 11.54
C CYS A 123 -7.35 -14.80 11.43
N GLN A 124 -7.95 -15.50 12.40
CA GLN A 124 -9.39 -15.80 12.46
C GLN A 124 -10.26 -14.54 12.54
N GLN A 125 -9.80 -13.52 13.25
CA GLN A 125 -10.53 -12.25 13.40
C GLN A 125 -10.35 -11.29 12.22
N SER A 126 -9.78 -11.74 11.11
CA SER A 126 -9.46 -10.88 9.96
C SER A 126 -9.77 -11.58 8.64
N THR A 127 -9.65 -10.83 7.55
CA THR A 127 -9.77 -11.38 6.19
C THR A 127 -8.73 -12.45 5.86
N SER A 128 -7.63 -12.57 6.62
CA SER A 128 -6.61 -13.61 6.40
C SER A 128 -7.19 -15.03 6.45
N ALA A 129 -8.16 -15.30 7.33
CA ALA A 129 -8.77 -16.62 7.41
C ALA A 129 -9.67 -16.96 6.21
N ILE A 130 -10.25 -15.95 5.57
CA ILE A 130 -11.25 -16.12 4.50
C ILE A 130 -10.60 -16.05 3.12
N ILE A 131 -9.77 -15.03 2.88
CA ILE A 131 -9.19 -14.74 1.56
C ILE A 131 -7.65 -14.82 1.55
N GLY A 132 -7.02 -15.23 2.66
CA GLY A 132 -5.56 -15.41 2.73
C GLY A 132 -4.75 -14.10 2.72
N VAL A 133 -5.39 -12.95 2.85
CA VAL A 133 -4.73 -11.63 2.86
C VAL A 133 -5.49 -10.65 3.76
N ARG A 134 -4.79 -9.71 4.39
CA ARG A 134 -5.39 -8.57 5.12
C ARG A 134 -4.52 -7.32 5.07
N VAL A 135 -5.12 -6.16 5.32
CA VAL A 135 -4.38 -4.89 5.46
C VAL A 135 -3.65 -4.85 6.81
N CYS A 136 -2.34 -4.64 6.75
CA CYS A 136 -1.48 -4.43 7.92
C CYS A 136 -1.06 -2.96 8.08
N GLY A 137 -1.10 -2.18 7.00
CA GLY A 137 -0.92 -0.74 7.03
C GLY A 137 -1.20 -0.14 5.66
N MET A 138 -1.64 1.11 5.64
CA MET A 138 -1.85 1.85 4.41
C MET A 138 -1.52 3.33 4.63
N GLN A 139 -0.86 3.94 3.64
CA GLN A 139 -0.62 5.37 3.51
C GLN A 139 -0.96 5.77 2.07
N VAL A 140 -1.88 6.70 1.87
CA VAL A 140 -2.31 7.14 0.54
C VAL A 140 -2.37 8.65 0.49
N TYR A 141 -1.82 9.24 -0.56
CA TYR A 141 -1.93 10.67 -0.81
C TYR A 141 -3.24 11.01 -1.51
N GLN A 142 -4.02 11.88 -0.86
CA GLN A 142 -5.26 12.46 -1.35
C GLN A 142 -4.95 13.80 -2.03
N ALA A 143 -4.69 13.78 -3.34
CA ALA A 143 -4.40 14.95 -4.16
C ALA A 143 -5.51 16.00 -4.15
N GLY A 144 -6.76 15.60 -3.90
CA GLY A 144 -7.90 16.51 -3.75
C GLY A 144 -7.75 17.47 -2.55
N THR A 145 -7.25 16.96 -1.42
CA THR A 145 -7.12 17.72 -0.16
C THR A 145 -5.67 18.07 0.18
N GLY A 146 -4.70 17.49 -0.52
CA GLY A 146 -3.29 17.61 -0.19
C GLY A 146 -2.91 16.89 1.11
N GLN A 147 -3.65 15.85 1.50
CA GLN A 147 -3.45 15.13 2.76
C GLN A 147 -2.99 13.69 2.55
N LEU A 148 -2.29 13.13 3.54
CA LEU A 148 -2.00 11.71 3.62
C LEU A 148 -3.05 11.02 4.50
N MET A 149 -3.71 10.02 3.95
CA MET A 149 -4.66 9.14 4.63
C MET A 149 -3.92 7.90 5.15
N PHE A 150 -4.14 7.53 6.41
CA PHE A 150 -3.48 6.39 7.04
C PHE A 150 -4.46 5.37 7.62
N MET A 151 -4.23 4.10 7.31
CA MET A 151 -4.89 2.96 7.94
C MET A 151 -3.86 2.15 8.71
N ASN A 152 -4.11 1.90 9.99
CA ASN A 152 -3.23 1.10 10.82
C ASN A 152 -3.67 -0.38 10.86
N LYS A 153 -2.80 -1.25 11.38
CA LYS A 153 -3.07 -2.69 11.54
C LYS A 153 -4.30 -3.04 12.38
N TYR A 154 -4.74 -2.16 13.29
CA TYR A 154 -5.89 -2.44 14.15
C TYR A 154 -7.18 -2.27 13.35
N HIS A 155 -7.27 -1.21 12.56
CA HIS A 155 -8.36 -1.00 11.62
C HIS A 155 -8.37 -2.10 10.54
N GLY A 156 -7.22 -2.37 9.92
CA GLY A 156 -7.11 -3.39 8.88
C GLY A 156 -7.51 -4.81 9.32
N ARG A 157 -7.42 -5.13 10.62
CA ARG A 157 -7.92 -6.41 11.15
C ARG A 157 -9.45 -6.48 11.25
N LYS A 158 -10.13 -5.36 11.46
CA LYS A 158 -11.60 -5.31 11.60
C LYS A 158 -12.33 -5.35 10.26
N LEU A 159 -11.61 -5.22 9.14
CA LEU A 159 -12.23 -5.19 7.81
C LEU A 159 -12.92 -6.51 7.51
N SER A 160 -14.12 -6.42 6.93
CA SER A 160 -14.75 -7.53 6.22
C SER A 160 -14.07 -7.72 4.85
N VAL A 161 -14.46 -8.77 4.11
CA VAL A 161 -13.98 -8.95 2.72
C VAL A 161 -14.37 -7.74 1.87
N GLN A 162 -15.59 -7.22 2.02
CA GLN A 162 -16.04 -6.02 1.32
C GLN A 162 -15.23 -4.79 1.73
N GLY A 163 -15.00 -4.59 3.03
CA GLY A 163 -14.14 -3.50 3.52
C GLY A 163 -12.68 -3.60 3.06
N PHE A 164 -12.19 -4.82 2.81
CA PHE A 164 -10.88 -5.03 2.20
C PHE A 164 -10.86 -4.59 0.72
N LYS A 165 -11.92 -4.89 -0.05
CA LYS A 165 -12.05 -4.40 -1.43
C LYS A 165 -12.09 -2.87 -1.47
N GLU A 166 -12.86 -2.26 -0.59
CA GLU A 166 -12.94 -0.80 -0.44
C GLU A 166 -11.60 -0.19 -0.04
N ALA A 167 -10.84 -0.83 0.85
CA ALA A 167 -9.50 -0.38 1.22
C ALA A 167 -8.54 -0.42 0.03
N LEU A 168 -8.62 -1.44 -0.84
CA LEU A 168 -7.84 -1.49 -2.08
C LEU A 168 -8.29 -0.42 -3.08
N TYR A 169 -9.59 -0.19 -3.21
CA TYR A 169 -10.11 0.90 -4.05
C TYR A 169 -9.57 2.25 -3.56
N GLN A 170 -9.66 2.52 -2.26
CA GLN A 170 -9.10 3.72 -1.64
C GLN A 170 -7.59 3.81 -1.82
N PHE A 171 -6.87 2.69 -1.83
CA PHE A 171 -5.43 2.68 -2.11
C PHE A 171 -5.11 3.19 -3.51
N PHE A 172 -5.94 2.90 -4.52
CA PHE A 172 -5.73 3.39 -5.88
C PHE A 172 -6.44 4.72 -6.16
N HIS A 173 -7.19 5.29 -5.21
CA HIS A 173 -7.95 6.52 -5.41
C HIS A 173 -7.25 7.74 -4.78
N ASN A 174 -6.91 8.74 -5.60
CA ASN A 174 -6.18 9.95 -5.16
C ASN A 174 -7.10 11.04 -4.55
N GLY A 175 -8.38 10.75 -4.35
CA GLY A 175 -9.38 11.70 -3.85
C GLY A 175 -10.06 12.56 -4.92
N LYS A 176 -9.66 12.40 -6.19
CA LYS A 176 -10.30 13.00 -7.36
C LYS A 176 -10.78 11.92 -8.32
N ASN A 177 -9.94 10.93 -8.59
CA ASN A 177 -10.19 9.85 -9.52
C ASN A 177 -9.43 8.58 -9.10
N LEU A 178 -9.89 7.45 -9.64
CA LEU A 178 -9.15 6.19 -9.57
C LEU A 178 -7.91 6.29 -10.48
N ARG A 179 -6.73 6.00 -9.92
CA ARG A 179 -5.43 6.00 -10.61
C ARG A 179 -5.23 4.69 -11.36
N ARG A 180 -6.05 4.48 -12.40
CA ARG A 180 -6.12 3.23 -13.19
C ARG A 180 -4.78 2.85 -13.82
N GLU A 181 -3.94 3.84 -14.14
CA GLU A 181 -2.62 3.62 -14.72
C GLU A 181 -1.65 2.88 -13.78
N LEU A 182 -1.97 2.79 -12.48
CA LEU A 182 -1.18 2.04 -11.49
C LEU A 182 -1.59 0.56 -11.42
N ILE A 183 -2.81 0.22 -11.85
CA ILE A 183 -3.41 -1.09 -11.58
C ILE A 183 -2.75 -2.18 -12.41
N ASP A 184 -2.61 -1.99 -13.73
CA ASP A 184 -2.01 -2.99 -14.62
C ASP A 184 -0.52 -3.25 -14.29
N PRO A 185 0.32 -2.23 -14.02
CA PRO A 185 1.69 -2.45 -13.53
C PRO A 185 1.76 -3.27 -12.23
N VAL A 186 0.84 -3.04 -11.29
CA VAL A 186 0.75 -3.83 -10.05
C VAL A 186 0.32 -5.27 -10.36
N LEU A 187 -0.74 -5.47 -11.14
CA LEU A 187 -1.22 -6.79 -11.54
C LEU A 187 -0.15 -7.62 -12.25
N LYS A 188 0.64 -6.99 -13.13
CA LYS A 188 1.77 -7.61 -13.80
C LYS A 188 2.78 -8.16 -12.79
N LYS A 189 3.26 -7.32 -11.86
CA LYS A 189 4.23 -7.72 -10.83
C LYS A 189 3.68 -8.80 -9.90
N LEU A 190 2.41 -8.72 -9.51
CA LEU A 190 1.76 -9.75 -8.68
C LEU A 190 1.68 -11.10 -9.41
N THR A 191 1.37 -11.07 -10.72
CA THR A 191 1.29 -12.27 -11.55
C THR A 191 2.67 -12.90 -11.75
N GLU A 192 3.70 -12.09 -11.99
CA GLU A 192 5.10 -12.53 -12.04
C GLU A 192 5.54 -13.16 -10.71
N LEU A 193 5.23 -12.50 -9.59
CA LEU A 193 5.53 -13.03 -8.26
C LEU A 193 4.83 -14.37 -8.01
N LYS A 194 3.55 -14.49 -8.38
CA LYS A 194 2.80 -15.74 -8.27
C LYS A 194 3.49 -16.88 -9.03
N MET A 195 3.90 -16.64 -10.27
CA MET A 195 4.61 -17.65 -11.07
C MET A 195 5.93 -18.09 -10.45
N VAL A 196 6.65 -17.18 -9.78
CA VAL A 196 7.88 -17.52 -9.05
C VAL A 196 7.56 -18.36 -7.81
N LEU A 197 6.56 -17.96 -7.02
CA LEU A 197 6.16 -18.65 -5.78
C LEU A 197 5.62 -20.06 -6.05
N GLU A 198 4.87 -20.26 -7.13
CA GLU A 198 4.40 -21.58 -7.57
C GLU A 198 5.57 -22.52 -7.94
N LYS A 199 6.74 -21.99 -8.27
CA LYS A 199 7.95 -22.81 -8.52
C LYS A 199 8.78 -23.04 -7.25
N GLN A 200 8.50 -22.32 -6.16
CA GLN A 200 9.24 -22.46 -4.91
C GLN A 200 8.72 -23.66 -4.13
N GLU A 201 9.45 -24.76 -4.22
CA GLU A 201 9.18 -25.96 -3.45
C GLU A 201 9.74 -25.80 -2.02
N SER A 202 9.03 -26.31 -1.01
CA SER A 202 9.38 -26.31 0.42
C SER A 202 9.37 -24.96 1.16
N TYR A 203 9.35 -23.83 0.46
CA TYR A 203 9.29 -22.52 1.12
C TYR A 203 7.96 -22.32 1.83
N ARG A 204 7.99 -21.73 3.04
CA ARG A 204 6.82 -21.18 3.74
C ARG A 204 7.14 -19.80 4.26
N PHE A 205 6.30 -18.83 3.96
CA PHE A 205 6.54 -17.42 4.27
C PHE A 205 5.64 -16.95 5.42
N TYR A 206 5.74 -17.58 6.58
CA TYR A 206 4.85 -17.25 7.71
C TYR A 206 5.06 -15.83 8.20
N SER A 207 3.95 -15.13 8.48
CA SER A 207 3.98 -13.74 8.91
C SER A 207 4.79 -12.82 7.97
N SER A 208 4.97 -13.16 6.71
CA SER A 208 5.53 -12.24 5.72
C SER A 208 4.45 -11.29 5.18
N SER A 209 4.88 -10.17 4.62
CA SER A 209 3.99 -9.18 4.01
C SER A 209 4.34 -8.96 2.54
N LEU A 210 3.35 -8.49 1.79
CA LEU A 210 3.53 -7.90 0.47
C LEU A 210 3.40 -6.38 0.60
N LEU A 211 4.38 -5.65 0.08
CA LEU A 211 4.43 -4.20 0.09
C LEU A 211 4.22 -3.67 -1.33
N ILE A 212 3.18 -2.86 -1.53
CA ILE A 212 2.87 -2.19 -2.80
C ILE A 212 3.12 -0.69 -2.62
N ILE A 213 3.91 -0.10 -3.51
CA ILE A 213 4.35 1.31 -3.41
C ILE A 213 4.20 2.00 -4.76
N TYR A 214 3.74 3.25 -4.76
CA TYR A 214 3.74 4.12 -5.93
C TYR A 214 3.91 5.59 -5.52
N ASP A 215 4.20 6.48 -6.48
CA ASP A 215 4.22 7.93 -6.18
C ASP A 215 2.81 8.53 -6.19
N GLY A 216 2.41 9.10 -5.07
CA GLY A 216 1.17 9.84 -4.93
C GLY A 216 1.16 11.12 -5.76
N LYS A 217 2.33 11.71 -6.05
CA LYS A 217 2.41 12.89 -6.91
C LYS A 217 2.31 12.47 -8.38
N GLU A 218 1.31 13.00 -9.07
CA GLU A 218 1.17 12.84 -10.51
C GLU A 218 2.24 13.63 -11.24
N LEU A 219 2.91 12.98 -12.20
CA LEU A 219 3.73 13.68 -13.17
C LEU A 219 2.78 14.49 -14.04
N GLN A 220 2.91 15.81 -14.03
CA GLN A 220 2.27 16.64 -15.04
C GLN A 220 2.97 16.33 -16.35
N GLU A 221 2.24 15.78 -17.32
CA GLU A 221 2.71 15.77 -18.70
C GLU A 221 2.89 17.22 -19.12
N VAL A 222 4.13 17.67 -19.19
CA VAL A 222 4.45 18.93 -19.83
C VAL A 222 4.19 18.68 -21.32
N HIS A 223 3.04 19.10 -21.81
CA HIS A 223 2.83 19.33 -23.23
C HIS A 223 3.83 20.41 -23.66
N MET A 224 5.03 20.01 -24.04
CA MET A 224 5.93 20.88 -24.78
C MET A 224 5.46 20.87 -26.23
N ASP A 225 4.56 21.79 -26.58
CA ASP A 225 4.37 22.26 -27.94
C ASP A 225 5.59 23.12 -28.35
N SER A 226 6.79 22.57 -28.24
CA SER A 226 8.02 23.32 -28.52
C SER A 226 8.87 22.52 -29.49
N ASP A 227 9.11 23.15 -30.64
CA ASP A 227 9.84 22.67 -31.80
C ASP A 227 11.16 21.96 -31.44
N PRO A 228 11.57 20.93 -32.18
CA PRO A 228 12.70 20.07 -31.85
C PRO A 228 14.09 20.67 -32.13
N GLU A 229 14.25 22.00 -32.25
CA GLU A 229 15.51 22.61 -32.72
C GLU A 229 16.38 23.30 -31.66
N ASP A 230 15.97 23.47 -30.40
CA ASP A 230 16.77 24.23 -29.39
C ASP A 230 17.41 23.36 -28.28
N LEU A 231 17.83 22.13 -28.58
CA LEU A 231 18.59 21.28 -27.65
C LEU A 231 19.99 20.94 -28.15
N GLU A 232 20.74 21.95 -28.56
CA GLU A 232 22.19 21.88 -28.56
C GLU A 232 22.75 23.07 -27.78
N ASP A 233 23.73 22.78 -26.94
CA ASP A 233 24.57 23.70 -26.17
C ASP A 233 24.21 23.87 -24.68
N LEU A 234 25.26 24.03 -23.88
CA LEU A 234 25.36 23.92 -22.42
C LEU A 234 25.67 22.52 -21.86
N SER A 235 26.60 21.83 -22.50
CA SER A 235 27.58 21.03 -21.75
C SER A 235 28.88 21.82 -21.62
N GLU A 236 29.12 22.49 -20.49
CA GLU A 236 30.48 22.68 -19.95
C GLU A 236 30.53 23.34 -18.55
N GLU A 237 31.32 22.69 -17.69
CA GLU A 237 32.05 23.16 -16.51
C GLU A 237 31.33 23.64 -15.22
N SER A 238 31.46 22.83 -14.16
CA SER A 238 32.39 23.17 -13.08
C SER A 238 32.66 21.96 -12.18
N SER A 239 33.94 21.62 -12.07
CA SER A 239 34.50 20.69 -11.11
C SER A 239 34.58 21.35 -9.73
N ASP A 240 33.95 20.75 -8.73
CA ASP A 240 34.42 20.88 -7.36
C ASP A 240 34.21 19.57 -6.60
N GLU A 241 35.33 18.93 -6.27
CA GLU A 241 35.43 17.68 -5.50
C GLU A 241 35.51 18.03 -4.01
N SER A 242 34.40 17.91 -3.27
CA SER A 242 34.46 17.64 -1.82
C SER A 242 33.14 17.16 -1.24
N ALA A 243 33.26 16.14 -0.39
CA ALA A 243 32.24 15.49 0.45
C ALA A 243 31.30 14.49 -0.25
N GLY A 244 31.68 13.22 -0.16
CA GLY A 244 30.93 12.06 -0.61
C GLY A 244 29.51 12.00 -0.04
N ALA A 245 28.55 12.14 -0.95
CA ALA A 245 27.19 11.65 -0.79
C ALA A 245 26.88 10.85 -2.05
N TYR A 246 26.39 9.63 -1.89
CA TYR A 246 25.85 8.81 -2.96
C TYR A 246 24.60 9.49 -3.56
N ALA A 247 24.83 10.51 -4.39
CA ALA A 247 23.82 11.17 -5.18
C ALA A 247 23.57 10.29 -6.41
N TYR A 248 22.55 9.44 -6.31
CA TYR A 248 21.98 8.77 -7.45
C TYR A 248 21.47 9.83 -8.44
N LYS A 249 22.20 10.04 -9.54
CA LYS A 249 21.68 10.79 -10.70
C LYS A 249 20.60 9.91 -11.34
N PRO A 250 19.32 10.33 -11.39
CA PRO A 250 18.35 9.59 -12.17
C PRO A 250 18.80 9.67 -13.63
N SER A 251 19.11 8.52 -14.23
CA SER A 251 19.33 8.44 -15.67
C SER A 251 18.12 9.04 -16.36
N SER A 252 18.34 10.13 -17.07
CA SER A 252 17.44 10.72 -18.05
C SER A 252 17.27 9.71 -19.18
N ASN A 253 16.37 8.74 -19.00
CA ASN A 253 15.88 7.93 -20.09
C ASN A 253 14.35 7.99 -20.10
N LYS A 254 13.85 8.67 -21.13
CA LYS A 254 12.45 8.84 -21.48
C LYS A 254 11.79 7.46 -21.65
N HIS A 255 10.97 7.05 -20.68
CA HIS A 255 9.70 6.37 -20.92
C HIS A 255 8.77 6.58 -19.70
N SER A 256 7.61 7.13 -20.01
CA SER A 256 6.49 7.54 -19.16
C SER A 256 5.79 6.37 -18.46
N ALA A 257 6.48 5.64 -17.58
CA ALA A 257 5.85 4.60 -16.77
C ALA A 257 5.61 5.11 -15.35
N SER A 258 4.36 5.13 -14.91
CA SER A 258 4.03 5.28 -13.49
C SER A 258 4.79 4.22 -12.70
N THR A 259 5.77 4.66 -11.91
CA THR A 259 6.66 3.74 -11.21
C THR A 259 5.92 3.12 -10.04
N VAL A 260 5.64 1.82 -10.12
CA VAL A 260 5.14 1.03 -8.99
C VAL A 260 6.20 0.03 -8.54
N ASP A 261 6.27 -0.25 -7.24
CA ASP A 261 7.08 -1.33 -6.68
C ASP A 261 6.18 -2.31 -5.91
N VAL A 262 6.49 -3.59 -6.02
CA VAL A 262 5.79 -4.70 -5.34
C VAL A 262 6.86 -5.62 -4.79
N ARG A 263 6.97 -5.72 -3.46
CA ARG A 263 8.02 -6.48 -2.78
C ARG A 263 7.47 -7.39 -1.69
N MET A 264 8.05 -8.57 -1.55
CA MET A 264 7.88 -9.37 -0.34
C MET A 264 8.82 -8.82 0.75
N ILE A 265 8.32 -8.71 1.97
CA ILE A 265 9.07 -8.26 3.15
C ILE A 265 8.79 -9.17 4.35
N ASP A 266 9.51 -8.96 5.46
CA ASP A 266 9.34 -9.66 6.73
C ASP A 266 9.59 -11.18 6.66
N PHE A 267 10.81 -11.58 6.28
CA PHE A 267 11.20 -12.99 6.19
C PHE A 267 11.62 -13.65 7.52
N ALA A 268 11.40 -12.99 8.66
CA ALA A 268 11.87 -13.45 9.97
C ALA A 268 11.33 -14.83 10.42
N HIS A 269 10.21 -15.26 9.84
CA HIS A 269 9.60 -16.58 10.09
C HIS A 269 9.42 -17.37 8.80
N THR A 270 10.29 -17.13 7.82
CA THR A 270 10.33 -17.92 6.57
C THR A 270 11.16 -19.18 6.77
N THR A 271 10.61 -20.33 6.38
CA THR A 271 11.29 -21.64 6.42
C THR A 271 11.42 -22.22 5.01
N CYS A 272 12.44 -23.05 4.78
CA CYS A 272 12.61 -23.86 3.57
C CYS A 272 13.52 -25.06 3.87
N LYS A 273 13.52 -26.07 2.99
CA LYS A 273 14.30 -27.33 3.19
C LYS A 273 15.81 -27.15 3.35
N PHE A 274 16.35 -25.99 2.99
CA PHE A 274 17.78 -25.70 3.08
C PHE A 274 18.20 -25.06 4.40
N TYR A 275 17.25 -24.63 5.24
CA TYR A 275 17.54 -24.14 6.58
C TYR A 275 17.75 -25.30 7.52
N ARG A 276 19.00 -25.45 8.00
CA ARG A 276 19.41 -26.56 8.87
C ARG A 276 18.87 -26.45 10.30
N GLU A 277 18.34 -25.29 10.68
CA GLU A 277 17.82 -25.01 12.02
C GLU A 277 16.33 -25.32 12.16
N ASP A 278 15.63 -25.55 11.05
CA ASP A 278 14.18 -25.82 11.07
C ASP A 278 13.90 -27.29 11.40
N SER A 279 13.03 -27.52 12.39
CA SER A 279 12.63 -28.86 12.84
C SER A 279 11.61 -29.53 11.90
N VAL A 280 10.95 -28.75 11.04
CA VAL A 280 9.92 -29.20 10.10
C VAL A 280 10.36 -28.89 8.68
N VAL A 281 10.45 -29.93 7.86
CA VAL A 281 10.69 -29.79 6.42
C VAL A 281 9.37 -29.88 5.69
N HIS A 282 8.99 -28.80 5.03
CA HIS A 282 7.77 -28.73 4.24
C HIS A 282 8.01 -29.24 2.81
N GLU A 283 7.00 -29.86 2.21
CA GLU A 283 7.01 -30.26 0.80
C GLU A 283 5.96 -29.47 0.00
N GLY A 284 6.18 -29.32 -1.30
CA GLY A 284 5.29 -28.55 -2.17
C GLY A 284 5.28 -27.05 -1.90
N GLN A 285 4.33 -26.36 -2.53
CA GLN A 285 4.24 -24.90 -2.54
C GLN A 285 3.61 -24.33 -1.25
N ASP A 286 3.84 -23.05 -0.97
CA ASP A 286 3.12 -22.32 0.08
C ASP A 286 1.68 -22.01 -0.38
N THR A 287 0.78 -22.98 -0.21
CA THR A 287 -0.62 -22.87 -0.65
C THR A 287 -1.35 -21.72 0.04
N GLY A 288 -1.01 -21.40 1.29
CA GLY A 288 -1.63 -20.31 2.04
C GLY A 288 -1.27 -18.95 1.46
N TYR A 289 0.02 -18.72 1.19
CA TYR A 289 0.48 -17.48 0.57
C TYR A 289 -0.07 -17.34 -0.86
N ILE A 290 0.01 -18.41 -1.65
CA ILE A 290 -0.49 -18.43 -3.04
C ILE A 290 -1.99 -18.16 -3.09
N PHE A 291 -2.78 -18.75 -2.18
CA PHE A 291 -4.22 -18.48 -2.06
C PHE A 291 -4.49 -16.99 -1.77
N GLY A 292 -3.74 -16.39 -0.84
CA GLY A 292 -3.82 -14.96 -0.57
C GLY A 292 -3.52 -14.09 -1.79
N LEU A 293 -2.46 -14.44 -2.52
CA LEU A 293 -2.02 -13.72 -3.71
C LEU A 293 -3.02 -13.85 -4.87
N GLN A 294 -3.61 -15.03 -5.06
CA GLN A 294 -4.65 -15.26 -6.07
C GLN A 294 -5.89 -14.42 -5.80
N ASN A 295 -6.38 -14.40 -4.55
CA ASN A 295 -7.52 -13.56 -4.17
C ASN A 295 -7.21 -12.07 -4.32
N LEU A 296 -6.01 -11.64 -3.93
CA LEU A 296 -5.57 -10.25 -4.12
C LEU A 296 -5.60 -9.85 -5.60
N ILE A 297 -5.04 -10.70 -6.49
CA ILE A 297 -5.05 -10.46 -7.94
C ILE A 297 -6.49 -10.39 -8.47
N ALA A 298 -7.37 -11.28 -8.03
CA ALA A 298 -8.78 -11.28 -8.44
C ALA A 298 -9.49 -9.98 -8.06
N ILE A 299 -9.36 -9.55 -6.79
CA ILE A 299 -9.98 -8.32 -6.31
C ILE A 299 -9.43 -7.08 -7.03
N ILE A 300 -8.12 -7.00 -7.27
CA ILE A 300 -7.54 -5.87 -8.00
C ILE A 300 -8.02 -5.85 -9.47
N LYS A 301 -8.22 -7.02 -10.09
CA LYS A 301 -8.84 -7.10 -11.43
C LYS A 301 -10.28 -6.61 -11.43
N GLU A 302 -11.07 -6.97 -10.42
CA GLU A 302 -12.44 -6.44 -10.27
C GLU A 302 -12.43 -4.91 -10.21
N ILE A 303 -11.56 -4.30 -9.39
CA ILE A 303 -11.42 -2.83 -9.30
C ILE A 303 -11.00 -2.22 -10.65
N ARG A 304 -10.15 -2.89 -11.42
CA ARG A 304 -9.75 -2.44 -12.77
C ARG A 304 -10.95 -2.39 -13.72
N ASP A 305 -11.77 -3.44 -13.66
CA ASP A 305 -12.86 -3.70 -14.61
C ASP A 305 -14.18 -3.00 -14.21
N GLU A 306 -14.29 -2.50 -12.98
CA GLU A 306 -15.34 -1.58 -12.54
C GLU A 306 -15.27 -0.29 -13.39
N ASN A 307 -16.09 -0.25 -14.45
CA ASN A 307 -16.34 0.94 -15.24
C ASN A 307 -17.19 1.89 -14.42
N GLY A 308 -16.73 3.14 -14.29
CA GLY A 308 -17.60 4.21 -13.80
C GLY A 308 -18.69 4.44 -14.85
N GLU A 309 -19.88 3.89 -14.61
CA GLU A 309 -21.12 4.37 -15.21
C GLU A 309 -21.46 5.78 -14.70
#